data_AF-A0A7I9VYN8-F1
#
_entry.id   AF-A0A7I9VYN8-F1
#
_cell.length_a   1.000
_cell.length_b   1.000
_cell.length_c   1.000
_cell.angle_alpha   90.00
_cell.angle_beta   90.00
_cell.angle_gamma   90.00
#
_symmetry.space_group_name_H-M   'P 1'
#
loop_
_entity.id
_entity.type
_entity.pdbx_description
1 polymer ?
#
loop_
_entity_poly.entity_id
_entity_poly.type
_entity_poly.pdbx_seq_one_letter_code
_entity_poly.pdbx_strand_id
1 'polypeptide(L)'
;MEGAATGQQHHRAQPRRTYFQAYAAACALHFAEKALVEIRAGRTKTWEKFEVPDEGIGCGFTEAVRGVLSHHMVIRDGKIANYHPYPPTPWNANPRDSYGTPGPYEDAVQGQPIFEENDRERFKGIDIMRTVRSFDPCLPCGVHMYLGKGKQLDLLHSPTQYATGE
;
A
#
# COMPACT_ATOMS: atom_id res chain seq x y z
N MET A 1 -22.59 -23.61 6.62
CA MET A 1 -23.15 -22.42 5.96
C MET A 1 -22.15 -21.29 6.14
N GLU A 2 -21.10 -21.24 5.31
CA GLU A 2 -20.17 -20.11 5.19
C GLU A 2 -19.21 -20.48 4.06
N GLY A 3 -19.51 -20.02 2.84
CA GLY A 3 -18.77 -20.51 1.66
C GLY A 3 -19.13 -19.80 0.36
N ALA A 4 -19.42 -18.49 0.40
CA ALA A 4 -19.87 -17.78 -0.80
C ALA A 4 -19.39 -16.32 -0.94
N ALA A 5 -18.45 -15.82 -0.14
CA ALA A 5 -18.14 -14.37 -0.14
C ALA A 5 -16.80 -13.96 -0.78
N THR A 6 -15.84 -14.86 -1.04
CA THR A 6 -14.48 -14.46 -1.42
C THR A 6 -14.21 -14.37 -2.92
N GLY A 7 -14.91 -15.12 -3.78
CA GLY A 7 -14.56 -15.20 -5.21
C GLY A 7 -15.00 -14.01 -6.09
N GLN A 8 -15.94 -13.17 -5.66
CA GLN A 8 -16.62 -12.21 -6.55
C GLN A 8 -16.18 -10.75 -6.36
N GLN A 9 -15.30 -10.46 -5.39
CA GLN A 9 -14.87 -9.09 -5.07
C GLN A 9 -13.69 -8.58 -5.91
N HIS A 10 -12.86 -9.47 -6.46
CA HIS A 10 -11.59 -9.09 -7.11
C HIS A 10 -11.77 -8.47 -8.52
N HIS A 11 -12.82 -8.84 -9.27
CA HIS A 11 -13.06 -8.29 -10.61
C HIS A 11 -13.64 -6.86 -10.64
N ARG A 12 -13.93 -6.24 -9.47
CA ARG A 12 -14.62 -4.94 -9.37
C ARG A 12 -13.74 -3.80 -8.83
N ALA A 13 -12.43 -3.98 -8.74
CA ALA A 13 -11.55 -2.95 -8.18
C ALA A 13 -11.39 -1.72 -9.10
N GLN A 14 -11.41 -1.93 -10.43
CA GLN A 14 -11.06 -0.89 -11.40
C GLN A 14 -12.06 0.28 -11.50
N PRO A 15 -13.40 0.07 -11.46
CA PRO A 15 -14.36 1.16 -11.45
C PRO A 15 -14.13 2.13 -10.30
N ARG A 16 -13.82 1.65 -9.09
CA ARG A 16 -13.69 2.49 -7.89
C ARG A 16 -12.65 3.60 -8.03
N ARG A 17 -11.56 3.36 -8.77
CA ARG A 17 -10.52 4.38 -9.03
C ARG A 17 -11.06 5.56 -9.82
N THR A 18 -11.86 5.30 -10.85
CA THR A 18 -12.49 6.35 -11.67
C THR A 18 -13.50 7.15 -10.87
N TYR A 19 -14.28 6.50 -10.00
CA TYR A 19 -15.19 7.23 -9.09
C TYR A 19 -14.41 8.12 -8.11
N PHE A 20 -13.26 7.65 -7.61
CA PHE A 20 -12.44 8.44 -6.70
C PHE A 20 -11.85 9.70 -7.37
N GLN A 21 -11.60 9.69 -8.68
CA GLN A 21 -11.18 10.89 -9.41
C GLN A 21 -12.25 11.99 -9.35
N ALA A 22 -13.51 11.63 -9.62
CA ALA A 22 -14.63 12.57 -9.51
C ALA A 22 -14.86 13.03 -8.06
N TYR A 23 -14.75 12.10 -7.10
CA TYR A 23 -14.84 12.43 -5.67
C TYR A 23 -13.76 13.43 -5.24
N ALA A 24 -12.50 13.19 -5.61
CA ALA A 24 -11.39 14.07 -5.28
C ALA A 24 -11.56 15.46 -5.91
N ALA A 25 -12.08 15.55 -7.13
CA ALA A 25 -12.40 16.82 -7.78
C ALA A 25 -13.48 17.61 -7.00
N ALA A 26 -14.53 16.94 -6.53
CA ALA A 26 -15.57 17.56 -5.71
C ALA A 26 -15.02 18.04 -4.36
N CYS A 27 -14.21 17.23 -3.68
CA CYS A 27 -13.54 17.64 -2.44
C CYS A 27 -12.60 18.83 -2.65
N ALA A 28 -11.84 18.85 -3.75
CA ALA A 28 -10.93 19.93 -4.07
C ALA A 28 -11.66 21.28 -4.23
N LEU A 29 -12.84 21.28 -4.87
CA LEU A 29 -13.66 22.49 -4.98
C LEU A 29 -14.08 23.01 -3.61
N HIS A 30 -14.60 22.12 -2.75
CA HIS A 30 -14.99 22.47 -1.37
C HIS A 30 -13.81 23.03 -0.55
N PHE A 31 -12.64 22.41 -0.64
CA PHE A 31 -11.45 22.89 0.08
C PHE A 31 -10.94 24.22 -0.48
N ALA A 32 -11.01 24.43 -1.79
CA ALA A 32 -10.67 25.69 -2.42
C ALA A 32 -11.60 26.83 -1.95
N GLU A 33 -12.91 26.58 -1.88
CA GLU A 33 -13.88 27.54 -1.35
C GLU A 33 -13.57 27.91 0.11
N LYS A 34 -13.31 26.92 0.96
CA LYS A 34 -12.90 27.16 2.35
C LYS A 34 -11.60 27.97 2.44
N ALA A 35 -10.60 27.62 1.64
CA ALA A 35 -9.33 28.36 1.62
C ALA A 35 -9.54 29.82 1.20
N LEU A 36 -10.40 30.08 0.22
CA LEU A 36 -10.74 31.44 -0.20
C LEU A 36 -11.45 32.24 0.91
N VAL A 37 -12.32 31.60 1.70
CA VAL A 37 -12.95 32.25 2.86
C VAL A 37 -11.90 32.68 3.89
N GLU A 38 -10.96 31.80 4.23
CA GLU A 38 -9.88 32.12 5.18
C GLU A 38 -8.99 33.27 4.67
N ILE A 39 -8.60 33.22 3.41
CA ILE A 39 -7.78 34.25 2.76
C ILE A 39 -8.50 35.59 2.73
N ARG A 40 -9.78 35.63 2.33
CA ARG A 40 -10.58 36.87 2.28
C ARG A 40 -10.81 37.47 3.66
N ALA A 41 -10.83 36.64 4.70
CA ALA A 41 -10.91 37.10 6.08
C ALA A 41 -9.54 37.53 6.67
N GLY A 42 -8.47 37.51 5.87
CA GLY A 42 -7.12 37.91 6.28
C GLY A 42 -6.39 36.88 7.14
N ARG A 43 -6.94 35.67 7.33
CA ARG A 43 -6.31 34.59 8.13
C ARG A 43 -5.32 33.81 7.29
N THR A 44 -4.20 34.43 6.96
CA THR A 44 -3.17 33.88 6.06
C THR A 44 -1.93 33.33 6.77
N LYS A 45 -1.98 33.14 8.10
CA LYS A 45 -0.89 32.51 8.84
C LYS A 45 -0.88 31.00 8.53
N THR A 46 0.23 30.51 7.99
CA THR A 46 0.40 29.11 7.55
C THR A 46 1.42 28.32 8.36
N TRP A 47 2.03 28.94 9.39
CA TRP A 47 3.12 28.36 10.16
C TRP A 47 3.01 28.69 11.64
N GLU A 48 3.23 27.69 12.48
CA GLU A 48 3.38 27.83 13.93
C GLU A 48 4.80 27.45 14.35
N LYS A 49 5.35 28.15 15.35
CA LYS A 49 6.65 27.81 15.91
C LYS A 49 6.54 26.52 16.71
N PHE A 50 7.52 25.64 16.56
CA PHE A 50 7.67 24.45 17.38
C PHE A 50 9.14 24.26 17.72
N GLU A 51 9.40 23.54 18.81
CA GLU A 51 10.73 23.14 19.25
C GLU A 51 10.86 21.63 19.09
N VAL A 52 12.04 21.15 18.71
CA VAL A 52 12.30 19.71 18.62
C VAL A 52 12.47 19.20 20.05
N PRO A 53 11.63 18.26 20.51
CA PRO A 53 11.77 17.72 21.86
C PRO A 53 13.01 16.83 21.96
N ASP A 54 13.64 16.79 23.14
CA ASP A 54 14.75 15.86 23.39
C ASP A 54 14.29 14.40 23.32
N GLU A 55 13.09 14.11 23.85
CA GLU A 55 12.44 12.80 23.83
C GLU A 55 11.00 12.93 23.33
N GLY A 56 10.57 12.03 22.43
CA GLY A 56 9.20 12.07 21.94
C GLY A 56 8.82 10.90 21.03
N ILE A 57 7.52 10.60 20.99
CA ILE A 57 6.93 9.66 20.03
C ILE A 57 5.89 10.39 19.17
N GLY A 58 5.84 10.05 17.89
CA GLY A 58 4.89 10.63 16.95
C GLY A 58 4.43 9.59 15.93
N CYS A 59 3.14 9.61 15.62
CA CYS A 59 2.57 8.82 14.54
C CYS A 59 1.71 9.72 13.64
N GLY A 60 1.98 9.68 12.33
CA GLY A 60 1.22 10.38 11.31
C GLY A 60 0.43 9.38 10.49
N PHE A 61 -0.88 9.55 10.42
CA PHE A 61 -1.77 8.72 9.60
C PHE A 61 -2.32 9.54 8.45
N THR A 62 -2.32 8.95 7.26
CA THR A 62 -2.98 9.51 6.08
C THR A 62 -3.38 8.40 5.13
N GLU A 63 -4.30 8.69 4.22
CA GLU A 63 -4.60 7.83 3.09
C GLU A 63 -3.74 8.26 1.91
N ALA A 64 -2.78 7.43 1.52
CA ALA A 64 -2.09 7.60 0.27
C ALA A 64 -3.01 7.22 -0.90
N VAL A 65 -2.62 7.56 -2.12
CA VAL A 65 -3.41 7.27 -3.35
C VAL A 65 -3.73 5.77 -3.52
N ARG A 66 -2.96 4.90 -2.85
CA ARG A 66 -3.06 3.44 -2.92
C ARG A 66 -3.59 2.80 -1.63
N GLY A 67 -4.04 3.59 -0.65
CA GLY A 67 -4.54 3.14 0.65
C GLY A 67 -3.71 3.65 1.83
N VAL A 68 -3.85 2.98 2.97
CA VAL A 68 -3.30 3.39 4.27
C VAL A 68 -1.81 3.69 4.24
N LEU A 69 -1.43 4.81 4.85
CA LEU A 69 -0.04 5.20 5.10
C LEU A 69 0.10 5.67 6.55
N SER A 70 1.02 5.05 7.28
CA SER A 70 1.38 5.48 8.63
C SER A 70 2.87 5.70 8.78
N HIS A 71 3.29 6.85 9.29
CA HIS A 71 4.68 7.12 9.64
C HIS A 71 4.81 7.10 11.16
N HIS A 72 5.71 6.27 11.69
CA HIS A 72 5.99 6.15 13.11
C HIS A 72 7.40 6.64 13.40
N MET A 73 7.53 7.62 14.29
CA MET A 73 8.79 8.26 14.64
C MET A 73 9.01 8.25 16.15
N VAL A 74 10.25 7.97 16.55
CA VAL A 74 10.73 8.10 17.92
C VAL A 74 11.95 9.02 17.92
N ILE A 75 11.93 10.01 18.78
CA ILE A 75 13.00 10.99 19.00
C ILE A 75 13.65 10.69 20.34
N ARG A 76 14.99 10.64 20.36
CA ARG A 76 15.84 10.57 21.56
C ARG A 76 17.05 11.47 21.40
N ASP A 77 17.47 12.15 22.46
CA ASP A 77 18.55 13.14 22.44
C ASP A 77 18.43 14.17 21.29
N GLY A 78 17.19 14.59 21.00
CA GLY A 78 16.88 15.52 19.90
C GLY A 78 17.15 14.96 18.50
N LYS A 79 17.33 13.65 18.35
CA LYS A 79 17.60 12.94 17.09
C LYS A 79 16.57 11.86 16.82
N ILE A 80 16.40 11.50 15.55
CA ILE A 80 15.55 10.36 15.17
C ILE A 80 16.23 9.07 15.64
N ALA A 81 15.65 8.46 16.67
CA ALA A 81 16.09 7.17 17.19
C ALA A 81 15.47 6.00 16.40
N ASN A 82 14.24 6.18 15.91
CA ASN A 82 13.57 5.18 15.08
C ASN A 82 12.57 5.84 14.12
N TYR A 83 12.51 5.36 12.88
CA TYR A 83 11.56 5.86 11.88
C TYR A 83 11.08 4.74 10.96
N HIS A 84 9.79 4.45 11.00
CA HIS A 84 9.17 3.39 10.20
C HIS A 84 7.94 3.92 9.47
N PRO A 85 8.04 4.17 8.16
CA PRO A 85 6.86 4.37 7.33
C PRO A 85 6.29 3.01 6.93
N TYR A 86 4.99 2.83 7.05
CA TYR A 86 4.24 1.71 6.48
C TYR A 86 3.30 2.22 5.39
N PRO A 87 3.77 2.34 4.14
CA PRO A 87 2.93 2.60 2.97
C PRO A 87 1.93 1.47 2.70
N PRO A 88 1.01 1.65 1.72
CA PRO A 88 0.02 0.63 1.39
C PRO A 88 0.59 -0.58 0.64
N THR A 89 1.62 -0.40 -0.20
CA THR A 89 2.18 -1.52 -0.97
C THR A 89 2.78 -2.63 -0.09
N PRO A 90 3.49 -2.36 1.03
CA PRO A 90 3.85 -3.40 1.99
C PRO A 90 2.68 -4.25 2.49
N TRP A 91 1.48 -3.67 2.66
CA TRP A 91 0.29 -4.42 3.08
C TRP A 91 -0.30 -5.27 1.96
N ASN A 92 -0.19 -4.84 0.71
CA ASN A 92 -0.77 -5.56 -0.43
C ASN A 92 0.19 -6.60 -1.02
N ALA A 93 1.49 -6.31 -0.96
CA ALA A 93 2.57 -7.09 -1.59
C ALA A 93 3.40 -7.89 -0.58
N ASN A 94 2.92 -8.07 0.67
CA ASN A 94 3.62 -8.92 1.62
C ASN A 94 3.60 -10.38 1.14
N PRO A 95 4.66 -11.15 1.45
CA PRO A 95 4.63 -12.60 1.28
C PRO A 95 3.76 -13.26 2.35
N ARG A 96 3.69 -14.59 2.31
CA ARG A 96 3.13 -15.39 3.40
C ARG A 96 3.70 -15.01 4.75
N ASP A 97 2.82 -14.84 5.73
CA ASP A 97 3.20 -14.58 7.12
C ASP A 97 3.74 -15.85 7.81
N SER A 98 4.13 -15.74 9.09
CA SER A 98 4.63 -16.87 9.88
C SER A 98 3.60 -17.99 10.11
N TYR A 99 2.32 -17.74 9.83
CA TYR A 99 1.25 -18.74 9.89
C TYR A 99 0.96 -19.36 8.52
N GLY A 100 1.67 -18.92 7.47
CA GLY A 100 1.49 -19.38 6.09
C GLY A 100 0.36 -18.68 5.33
N THR A 101 -0.23 -17.63 5.90
CA THR A 101 -1.35 -16.89 5.26
C THR A 101 -0.81 -16.06 4.09
N PRO A 102 -1.31 -16.27 2.85
CA PRO A 102 -0.85 -15.51 1.68
C PRO A 102 -1.17 -14.01 1.81
N GLY A 103 -0.29 -13.16 1.27
CA GLY A 103 -0.58 -11.74 1.16
C GLY A 103 -1.63 -11.43 0.09
N PRO A 104 -2.21 -10.21 0.05
CA PRO A 104 -3.32 -9.89 -0.83
C PRO A 104 -3.04 -10.11 -2.33
N TYR A 105 -1.80 -9.93 -2.79
CA TYR A 105 -1.42 -10.25 -4.17
C TYR A 105 -1.43 -11.74 -4.46
N GLU A 106 -0.85 -12.54 -3.56
CA GLU A 106 -0.80 -13.99 -3.71
C GLU A 106 -2.20 -14.58 -3.68
N ASP A 107 -3.02 -14.14 -2.70
CA ASP A 107 -4.41 -14.58 -2.54
C ASP A 107 -5.29 -14.21 -3.74
N ALA A 108 -5.17 -12.98 -4.25
CA ALA A 108 -5.98 -12.53 -5.39
C ALA A 108 -5.63 -13.22 -6.72
N VAL A 109 -4.39 -13.70 -6.88
CA VAL A 109 -3.93 -14.41 -8.08
C VAL A 109 -4.17 -15.91 -7.96
N GLN A 110 -4.12 -16.47 -6.74
CA GLN A 110 -4.27 -17.89 -6.52
C GLN A 110 -5.69 -18.36 -6.90
N GLY A 111 -5.76 -19.33 -7.81
CA GLY A 111 -7.03 -19.87 -8.30
C GLY A 111 -7.79 -18.94 -9.26
N GLN A 112 -7.17 -17.83 -9.71
CA GLN A 112 -7.78 -16.95 -10.69
C GLN A 112 -8.02 -17.70 -12.03
N PRO A 113 -9.24 -17.64 -12.61
CA PRO A 113 -9.48 -18.19 -13.93
C PRO A 113 -8.66 -17.45 -14.99
N ILE A 114 -8.07 -18.22 -15.90
CA ILE A 114 -7.32 -17.72 -17.05
C ILE A 114 -8.27 -17.65 -18.24
N PHE A 115 -8.48 -16.45 -18.76
CA PHE A 115 -9.32 -16.17 -19.93
C PHE A 115 -8.49 -15.93 -21.19
N GLU A 116 -7.16 -15.81 -21.04
CA GLU A 116 -6.23 -15.71 -22.16
C GLU A 116 -6.33 -16.92 -23.11
N GLU A 117 -6.59 -16.64 -24.39
CA GLU A 117 -6.76 -17.67 -25.44
C GLU A 117 -5.43 -18.09 -26.12
N ASN A 118 -4.28 -17.58 -25.63
CA ASN A 118 -2.97 -17.97 -26.17
C ASN A 118 -2.60 -19.39 -25.74
N ASP A 119 -1.85 -20.08 -26.61
CA ASP A 119 -1.20 -21.34 -26.26
C ASP A 119 -0.15 -21.16 -25.16
N ARG A 120 0.36 -22.29 -24.61
CA ARG A 120 1.34 -22.27 -23.52
C ARG A 120 2.64 -21.60 -23.96
N GLU A 121 3.02 -21.76 -25.22
CA GLU A 121 4.25 -21.25 -25.81
C GLU A 121 4.23 -19.71 -25.96
N ARG A 122 3.04 -19.11 -26.10
CA ARG A 122 2.84 -17.65 -26.26
C ARG A 122 2.10 -17.03 -25.08
N PHE A 123 2.00 -17.74 -23.96
CA PHE A 123 1.31 -17.28 -22.76
C PHE A 123 1.93 -16.01 -22.19
N LYS A 124 1.14 -14.96 -22.05
CA LYS A 124 1.55 -13.64 -21.52
C LYS A 124 1.12 -13.43 -20.07
N GLY A 125 0.14 -14.20 -19.58
CA GLY A 125 -0.43 -14.07 -18.24
C GLY A 125 -1.21 -12.77 -18.06
N ILE A 126 -1.93 -12.30 -19.09
CA ILE A 126 -2.58 -10.99 -19.08
C ILE A 126 -3.59 -10.84 -17.94
N ASP A 127 -4.29 -11.90 -17.57
CA ASP A 127 -5.29 -11.87 -16.51
C ASP A 127 -4.65 -11.72 -15.13
N ILE A 128 -3.55 -12.42 -14.87
CA ILE A 128 -2.74 -12.28 -13.65
C ILE A 128 -2.20 -10.85 -13.56
N MET A 129 -1.67 -10.38 -14.69
CA MET A 129 -1.11 -9.04 -14.86
C MET A 129 -2.15 -7.92 -14.65
N ARG A 130 -3.40 -8.13 -15.04
CA ARG A 130 -4.52 -7.21 -14.78
C ARG A 130 -4.88 -7.18 -13.30
N THR A 131 -4.94 -8.35 -12.64
CA THR A 131 -5.22 -8.46 -11.20
C THR A 131 -4.19 -7.71 -10.38
N VAL A 132 -2.89 -7.98 -10.58
CA VAL A 132 -1.83 -7.29 -9.84
C VAL A 132 -1.83 -5.79 -10.11
N ARG A 133 -2.00 -5.35 -11.37
CA ARG A 133 -2.07 -3.92 -11.70
C ARG A 133 -3.30 -3.22 -11.12
N SER A 134 -4.38 -3.94 -10.83
CA SER A 134 -5.57 -3.36 -10.19
C SER A 134 -5.27 -2.81 -8.78
N PHE A 135 -4.23 -3.33 -8.11
CA PHE A 135 -3.71 -2.81 -6.85
C PHE A 135 -2.73 -1.63 -7.00
N ASP A 136 -2.27 -1.32 -8.22
CA ASP A 136 -1.29 -0.25 -8.50
C ASP A 136 0.00 -0.43 -7.68
N PRO A 137 0.78 -1.48 -7.97
CA PRO A 137 1.97 -1.82 -7.20
C PRO A 137 3.02 -0.71 -7.30
N CYS A 138 3.45 -0.19 -6.15
CA CYS A 138 4.56 0.73 -6.04
C CYS A 138 5.67 0.09 -5.20
N LEU A 139 6.52 -0.72 -5.84
CA LEU A 139 7.58 -1.46 -5.13
C LEU A 139 8.61 -0.59 -4.39
N PRO A 140 8.93 0.65 -4.81
CA PRO A 140 9.72 1.55 -3.97
C PRO A 140 9.05 1.88 -2.63
N CYS A 141 7.72 1.90 -2.56
CA CYS A 141 6.99 1.99 -1.29
C CYS A 141 6.97 0.65 -0.56
N GLY A 142 6.91 -0.45 -1.31
CA GLY A 142 6.96 -1.84 -0.82
C GLY A 142 8.21 -2.16 -0.01
N VAL A 143 9.36 -1.66 -0.47
CA VAL A 143 10.65 -1.82 0.21
C VAL A 143 11.36 -0.48 0.25
N HIS A 144 11.45 0.10 1.44
CA HIS A 144 12.03 1.42 1.69
C HIS A 144 13.19 1.37 2.71
N MET A 145 13.63 0.17 3.09
CA MET A 145 14.79 -0.05 3.93
C MET A 145 16.01 -0.35 3.07
N TYR A 146 17.09 0.42 3.26
CA TYR A 146 18.38 0.19 2.65
C TYR A 146 19.43 0.00 3.74
N LEU A 147 20.00 -1.20 3.83
CA LEU A 147 20.95 -1.58 4.90
C LEU A 147 22.41 -1.21 4.58
N GLY A 148 22.70 -0.49 3.49
CA GLY A 148 24.07 -0.12 3.11
C GLY A 148 24.97 -1.35 2.90
N LYS A 149 26.23 -1.28 3.37
CA LYS A 149 27.17 -2.43 3.39
C LYS A 149 26.86 -3.45 4.50
N GLY A 150 25.59 -3.56 4.90
CA GLY A 150 25.13 -4.51 5.90
C GLY A 150 25.24 -5.96 5.43
N LYS A 151 25.21 -6.90 6.37
CA LYS A 151 25.24 -8.35 6.10
C LYS A 151 24.01 -8.74 5.27
N GLN A 152 24.25 -9.23 4.04
CA GLN A 152 23.21 -9.80 3.20
C GLN A 152 22.63 -11.05 3.89
N LEU A 153 21.31 -11.06 4.09
CA LEU A 153 20.58 -12.24 4.54
C LEU A 153 20.00 -12.91 3.29
N ASP A 154 20.70 -13.92 2.77
CA ASP A 154 20.20 -14.77 1.68
C ASP A 154 19.20 -15.79 2.25
N LEU A 155 17.94 -15.37 2.35
CA LEU A 155 16.84 -16.23 2.77
C LEU A 155 15.97 -16.57 1.56
N LEU A 156 16.27 -17.71 0.94
CA LEU A 156 15.58 -18.19 -0.25
C LEU A 156 14.24 -18.81 0.16
N HIS A 157 13.16 -18.04 0.01
CA HIS A 157 11.81 -18.55 0.18
C HIS A 157 11.35 -19.12 -1.17
N SER A 158 11.26 -20.45 -1.27
CA SER A 158 10.66 -21.09 -2.44
C SER A 158 9.16 -20.80 -2.45
N PRO A 159 8.58 -20.19 -3.51
CA PRO A 159 7.15 -19.89 -3.57
C PRO A 159 6.26 -21.15 -3.61
N THR A 160 6.85 -22.34 -3.66
CA THR A 160 6.17 -23.59 -4.04
C THR A 160 6.29 -24.71 -3.02
N GLN A 161 6.72 -24.47 -1.77
CA GLN A 161 6.63 -25.53 -0.75
C GLN A 161 5.18 -25.71 -0.27
N TYR A 162 4.37 -26.35 -1.11
CA TYR A 162 3.44 -27.34 -0.57
C TYR A 162 4.30 -28.35 0.21
N ALA A 163 3.90 -28.65 1.44
CA ALA A 163 4.34 -29.88 2.09
C ALA A 163 3.78 -31.05 1.28
N THR A 164 4.47 -31.46 0.21
CA THR A 164 4.29 -32.79 -0.35
C THR A 164 4.96 -33.74 0.64
N GLY A 165 4.18 -34.19 1.62
CA GLY A 165 4.44 -35.45 2.27
C GLY A 165 4.25 -36.55 1.24
N GLU A 166 5.35 -36.99 0.66
CA GLU A 166 5.71 -38.37 0.28
C GLU A 166 7.18 -38.38 -0.16
#